data_AF-A0A7X5N2A9-F1
#
_entry.id   AF-A0A7X5N2A9-F1
#
_cell.length_a   1.000
_cell.length_b   1.000
_cell.length_c   1.000
_cell.angle_alpha   90.00
_cell.angle_beta   90.00
_cell.angle_gamma   90.00
#
_symmetry.space_group_name_H-M   'P 1'
#
loop_
_entity.id
_entity.type
_entity.pdbx_description
1 polymer ?
#
loop_
_entity_poly.entity_id
_entity_poly.type
_entity_poly.pdbx_seq_one_letter_code
_entity_poly.pdbx_strand_id
1 'polypeptide(L)'
;KLAEFATRFTGSADLFDRRGRRPWASVNFITAHDGFTLRDLVSYNEKHNIANGEDNRDGSSNDGSCNYGEEGDTDNAEVLQIRERQMKNLLATLLLSQGTPMMLAGDERAQSQGGNNNTYCQDNEITWLDWENDP
;
A
#
# COMPACT_ATOMS: atom_id res chain seq x y z
N LYS A 1 -3.05 -18.71 -9.45
CA LYS A 1 -3.69 -17.55 -8.77
C LYS A 1 -4.22 -17.92 -7.38
N LEU A 2 -5.29 -18.74 -7.25
CA LEU A 2 -5.82 -19.06 -5.90
C LEU A 2 -4.86 -19.85 -5.00
N ALA A 3 -4.18 -20.87 -5.53
CA ALA A 3 -3.22 -21.65 -4.74
C ALA A 3 -2.06 -20.79 -4.21
N GLU A 4 -1.55 -19.88 -5.03
CA GLU A 4 -0.48 -18.96 -4.65
C GLU A 4 -0.92 -17.95 -3.59
N PHE A 5 -2.13 -17.39 -3.73
CA PHE A 5 -2.73 -16.57 -2.68
C PHE A 5 -2.87 -17.35 -1.37
N ALA A 6 -3.40 -18.57 -1.42
CA ALA A 6 -3.56 -19.41 -0.24
C ALA A 6 -2.21 -19.66 0.46
N THR A 7 -1.14 -19.91 -0.30
CA THR A 7 0.21 -20.05 0.25
C THR A 7 0.69 -18.78 0.97
N ARG A 8 0.44 -17.58 0.43
CA ARG A 8 0.80 -16.32 1.10
C ARG A 8 -0.05 -16.09 2.35
N PHE A 9 -1.35 -16.34 2.25
CA PHE A 9 -2.32 -16.17 3.34
C PHE A 9 -2.03 -17.11 4.53
N THR A 10 -1.49 -18.30 4.27
CA THR A 10 -1.11 -19.30 5.30
C THR A 10 0.37 -19.21 5.70
N GLY A 11 0.97 -18.02 5.62
CA GLY A 11 2.30 -17.74 6.19
C GLY A 11 3.48 -18.20 5.36
N SER A 12 3.28 -18.36 4.05
CA SER A 12 4.38 -18.58 3.09
C SER A 12 5.26 -19.78 3.45
N ALA A 13 4.64 -20.91 3.83
CA ALA A 13 5.35 -22.11 4.24
C ALA A 13 6.36 -22.61 3.19
N ASP A 14 6.06 -22.40 1.90
CA ASP A 14 6.97 -22.68 0.79
C ASP A 14 8.33 -21.96 0.90
N LEU A 15 8.38 -20.80 1.57
CA LEU A 15 9.60 -20.01 1.79
C LEU A 15 10.17 -20.20 3.21
N PHE A 16 9.31 -20.34 4.20
CA PHE A 16 9.70 -20.26 5.62
C PHE A 16 9.62 -21.58 6.39
N ASP A 17 8.92 -22.61 5.92
CA ASP A 17 8.84 -23.91 6.61
C ASP A 17 10.11 -24.74 6.38
N ARG A 18 11.21 -24.24 6.95
CA ARG A 18 12.53 -24.86 6.90
C ARG A 18 13.32 -24.46 8.13
N ARG A 19 14.19 -25.37 8.59
CA ARG A 19 15.15 -25.11 9.69
C ARG A 19 14.46 -24.65 10.99
N GLY A 20 13.26 -25.17 11.27
CA GLY A 20 12.51 -24.86 12.50
C GLY A 20 11.89 -23.47 12.57
N ARG A 21 11.92 -22.69 11.49
CA ARG A 21 11.22 -21.40 11.41
C ARG A 21 9.72 -21.62 11.49
N ARG A 22 9.05 -20.67 12.14
CA ARG A 22 7.60 -20.67 12.38
C ARG A 22 6.94 -19.58 11.53
N PRO A 23 5.60 -19.58 11.40
CA PRO A 23 4.91 -18.64 10.52
C PRO A 23 5.20 -17.16 10.81
N TRP A 24 5.42 -16.79 12.07
CA TRP A 24 5.82 -15.42 12.47
C TRP A 24 7.20 -14.98 11.97
N ALA A 25 7.99 -15.88 11.37
CA ALA A 25 9.21 -15.51 10.66
C ALA A 25 8.93 -14.78 9.32
N SER A 26 7.69 -14.87 8.80
CA SER A 26 7.22 -14.02 7.70
C SER A 26 6.75 -12.69 8.25
N VAL A 27 7.34 -11.60 7.77
CA VAL A 27 6.81 -10.24 7.96
C VAL A 27 5.95 -9.94 6.74
N ASN A 28 4.64 -9.90 6.94
CA ASN A 28 3.68 -9.65 5.88
C ASN A 28 3.41 -8.15 5.82
N PHE A 29 3.41 -7.57 4.63
CA PHE A 29 3.03 -6.17 4.41
C PHE A 29 2.42 -6.03 3.02
N ILE A 30 1.62 -4.97 2.85
CA ILE A 30 1.04 -4.58 1.54
C ILE A 30 1.73 -3.31 1.06
N THR A 31 1.94 -2.39 1.99
CA THR A 31 2.52 -1.07 1.79
C THR A 31 3.71 -0.88 2.72
N ALA A 32 4.64 -0.02 2.33
CA ALA A 32 5.81 0.36 3.10
C ALA A 32 6.17 1.82 2.75
N HIS A 33 7.29 2.31 3.29
CA HIS A 33 7.78 3.65 2.92
C HIS A 33 8.23 3.74 1.46
N ASP A 34 8.69 2.63 0.89
CA ASP A 34 8.99 2.50 -0.54
C ASP A 34 7.71 2.11 -1.28
N GLY A 35 7.35 2.87 -2.32
CA GLY A 35 6.13 2.65 -3.09
C GLY A 35 4.96 3.50 -2.63
N PHE A 36 3.75 3.11 -3.03
CA PHE A 36 2.53 3.80 -2.65
C PHE A 36 2.10 3.55 -1.20
N THR A 37 1.40 4.54 -0.64
CA THR A 37 0.50 4.35 0.51
C THR A 37 -0.68 3.45 0.14
N LEU A 38 -1.45 2.95 1.11
CA LEU A 38 -2.63 2.14 0.84
C LEU A 38 -3.69 2.88 0.02
N ARG A 39 -3.90 4.18 0.31
CA ARG A 39 -4.83 5.01 -0.46
C ARG A 39 -4.33 5.20 -1.89
N ASP A 40 -3.05 5.45 -2.08
CA ASP A 40 -2.51 5.70 -3.41
C ASP A 40 -2.47 4.42 -4.26
N LEU A 41 -2.24 3.27 -3.62
CA LEU A 41 -2.30 1.94 -4.26
C LEU A 41 -3.66 1.66 -4.93
N VAL A 42 -4.75 2.24 -4.40
CA VAL A 42 -6.09 2.14 -4.97
C VAL A 42 -6.52 3.39 -5.77
N SER A 43 -5.66 4.39 -5.89
CA SER A 43 -6.01 5.69 -6.50
C SER A 43 -5.17 6.06 -7.72
N TYR A 44 -3.99 5.45 -7.90
CA TYR A 44 -3.06 5.78 -8.98
C TYR A 44 -2.60 4.54 -9.73
N ASN A 45 -2.55 4.61 -11.05
CA ASN A 45 -1.90 3.59 -11.89
C ASN A 45 -0.46 3.96 -12.23
N GLU A 46 -0.16 5.26 -12.29
CA GLU A 46 1.16 5.77 -12.61
C GLU A 46 1.75 6.50 -11.40
N LYS A 47 3.08 6.58 -11.33
CA LYS A 47 3.78 7.38 -10.32
C LYS A 47 3.82 8.87 -10.71
N HIS A 48 3.71 9.75 -9.73
CA HIS A 48 3.69 11.21 -9.85
C HIS A 48 4.82 11.83 -9.00
N ASN A 49 6.05 11.39 -9.25
CA ASN A 49 7.27 11.76 -8.52
C ASN A 49 7.89 13.09 -9.01
N ILE A 50 7.11 13.93 -9.72
CA ILE A 50 7.62 15.18 -10.32
C ILE A 50 8.23 16.10 -9.26
N ALA A 51 7.68 16.11 -8.05
CA ALA A 51 8.18 16.88 -6.92
C ALA A 51 9.62 16.53 -6.51
N ASN A 52 10.13 15.35 -6.89
CA ASN A 52 11.48 14.89 -6.56
C ASN A 52 12.56 15.53 -7.44
N GLY A 53 12.18 16.16 -8.56
CA GLY A 53 13.12 16.86 -9.45
C GLY A 53 13.91 15.95 -10.40
N GLU A 54 13.49 14.69 -10.57
CA GLU A 54 14.18 13.70 -11.42
C GLU A 54 13.40 13.36 -12.72
N ASP A 55 12.47 14.24 -13.12
CA ASP A 55 11.59 14.08 -14.28
C ASP A 55 10.76 12.79 -14.25
N ASN A 56 10.27 12.42 -13.05
CA ASN A 56 9.47 11.21 -12.80
C ASN A 56 10.19 9.88 -13.15
N ARG A 57 11.53 9.89 -13.23
CA ARG A 57 12.31 8.68 -13.57
C ARG A 57 12.55 7.77 -12.37
N ASP A 58 12.59 8.34 -11.18
CA ASP A 58 12.82 7.67 -9.90
C ASP A 58 11.57 6.92 -9.41
N GLY A 59 11.74 5.96 -8.49
CA GLY A 59 10.64 5.10 -7.98
C GLY A 59 10.30 3.89 -8.87
N SER A 60 9.55 2.93 -8.30
CA SER A 60 9.11 1.72 -9.01
C SER A 60 8.11 2.06 -10.12
N SER A 61 8.11 1.31 -11.22
CA SER A 61 7.06 1.38 -12.27
C SER A 61 6.09 0.20 -12.20
N ASN A 62 6.18 -0.61 -11.14
CA ASN A 62 5.32 -1.77 -10.93
C ASN A 62 4.90 -1.84 -9.46
N ASP A 63 3.84 -1.10 -9.14
CA ASP A 63 3.32 -0.99 -7.77
C ASP A 63 2.17 -1.98 -7.49
N GLY A 64 1.68 -2.68 -8.51
CA GLY A 64 0.51 -3.57 -8.38
C GLY A 64 -0.78 -2.82 -8.03
N SER A 65 -0.85 -1.54 -8.39
CA SER A 65 -1.95 -0.63 -8.08
C SER A 65 -3.12 -0.73 -9.07
N CYS A 66 -4.25 -0.14 -8.70
CA CYS A 66 -5.39 0.04 -9.58
C CYS A 66 -6.18 1.28 -9.19
N ASN A 67 -6.32 2.24 -10.09
CA ASN A 67 -7.02 3.51 -9.84
C ASN A 67 -8.56 3.43 -9.90
N TYR A 68 -9.09 2.27 -10.31
CA TYR A 68 -10.53 1.99 -10.50
C TYR A 68 -11.26 2.90 -11.49
N GLY A 69 -10.54 3.46 -12.48
CA GLY A 69 -11.10 4.17 -13.62
C GLY A 69 -10.78 5.66 -13.67
N GLU A 70 -10.39 6.26 -12.54
CA GLU A 70 -10.01 7.67 -12.46
C GLU A 70 -8.64 7.79 -11.79
N GLU A 71 -7.74 8.63 -12.30
CA GLU A 71 -6.38 8.78 -11.75
C GLU A 71 -6.38 9.86 -10.67
N GLY A 72 -5.93 9.52 -9.46
CA GLY A 72 -5.85 10.43 -8.32
C GLY A 72 -7.19 10.72 -7.67
N ASP A 73 -7.30 11.91 -7.08
CA ASP A 73 -8.51 12.36 -6.37
C ASP A 73 -9.72 12.50 -7.31
N THR A 74 -10.90 12.19 -6.78
CA THR A 74 -12.15 12.19 -7.54
C THR A 74 -13.35 12.47 -6.63
N ASP A 75 -14.38 13.10 -7.18
CA ASP A 75 -15.70 13.29 -6.57
C ASP A 75 -16.70 12.17 -6.95
N ASN A 76 -16.28 11.20 -7.77
CA ASN A 76 -17.14 10.11 -8.22
C ASN A 76 -17.42 9.13 -7.08
N ALA A 77 -18.63 9.17 -6.55
CA ALA A 77 -19.06 8.35 -5.42
C ALA A 77 -18.91 6.84 -5.66
N GLU A 78 -19.06 6.34 -6.89
CA GLU A 78 -18.89 4.91 -7.19
C GLU A 78 -17.42 4.49 -7.09
N VAL A 79 -16.51 5.34 -7.58
CA VAL A 79 -15.05 5.12 -7.50
C VAL A 79 -14.59 5.20 -6.04
N LEU A 80 -15.07 6.18 -5.28
CA LEU A 80 -14.73 6.31 -3.86
C LEU A 80 -15.18 5.07 -3.05
N GLN A 81 -16.39 4.57 -3.29
CA GLN A 81 -16.90 3.36 -2.61
C GLN A 81 -16.09 2.11 -2.94
N ILE A 82 -15.69 1.91 -4.21
CA ILE A 82 -14.86 0.75 -4.56
C ILE A 82 -13.47 0.88 -3.94
N ARG A 83 -12.83 2.05 -3.97
CA ARG A 83 -11.52 2.28 -3.35
C ARG A 83 -11.54 2.00 -1.85
N GLU A 84 -12.53 2.52 -1.13
CA GLU A 84 -12.71 2.28 0.30
C GLU A 84 -12.85 0.77 0.59
N ARG A 85 -13.65 0.06 -0.20
CA ARG A 85 -13.80 -1.39 -0.08
C ARG A 85 -12.47 -2.11 -0.31
N GLN A 86 -11.65 -1.64 -1.25
CA GLN A 86 -10.39 -2.30 -1.60
C GLN A 86 -9.31 -2.06 -0.54
N MET A 87 -9.24 -0.85 0.05
CA MET A 87 -8.41 -0.60 1.22
C MET A 87 -8.78 -1.55 2.37
N LYS A 88 -10.08 -1.72 2.64
CA LYS A 88 -10.56 -2.68 3.67
C LYS A 88 -10.23 -4.13 3.32
N ASN A 89 -10.37 -4.55 2.06
CA ASN A 89 -10.02 -5.90 1.61
C ASN A 89 -8.52 -6.19 1.81
N LEU A 90 -7.66 -5.23 1.46
CA LEU A 90 -6.22 -5.32 1.62
C LEU A 90 -5.84 -5.39 3.11
N LEU A 91 -6.34 -4.47 3.94
CA LEU A 91 -6.11 -4.49 5.38
C LEU A 91 -6.61 -5.79 6.04
N ALA A 92 -7.81 -6.26 5.67
CA ALA A 92 -8.33 -7.54 6.17
C ALA A 92 -7.43 -8.70 5.75
N THR A 93 -6.92 -8.70 4.52
CA THR A 93 -5.98 -9.72 4.05
C THR A 93 -4.70 -9.70 4.88
N LEU A 94 -4.12 -8.52 5.10
CA LEU A 94 -2.89 -8.35 5.89
C LEU A 94 -3.06 -8.84 7.33
N LEU A 95 -4.10 -8.34 8.01
CA LEU A 95 -4.33 -8.58 9.44
C LEU A 95 -4.79 -10.00 9.75
N LEU A 96 -5.42 -10.68 8.79
CA LEU A 96 -5.92 -12.06 8.96
C LEU A 96 -4.97 -13.13 8.40
N SER A 97 -3.95 -12.73 7.64
CA SER A 97 -2.93 -13.67 7.13
C SER A 97 -2.05 -14.19 8.27
N GLN A 98 -1.66 -15.46 8.21
CA GLN A 98 -0.73 -16.04 9.16
C GLN A 98 0.67 -15.42 9.00
N GLY A 99 1.28 -14.98 10.11
CA GLY A 99 2.58 -14.32 10.11
C GLY A 99 2.60 -13.11 11.03
N THR A 100 3.60 -12.25 10.87
CA THR A 100 3.70 -10.97 11.59
C THR A 100 3.28 -9.84 10.66
N PRO A 101 2.12 -9.20 10.85
CA PRO A 101 1.69 -8.10 9.99
C PRO A 101 2.48 -6.81 10.29
N MET A 102 2.89 -6.10 9.25
CA MET A 102 3.44 -4.76 9.30
C MET A 102 2.49 -3.81 8.58
N MET A 103 2.04 -2.77 9.28
CA MET A 103 1.20 -1.70 8.75
C MET A 103 2.04 -0.44 8.62
N LEU A 104 1.94 0.24 7.48
CA LEU A 104 2.54 1.56 7.28
C LEU A 104 1.74 2.59 8.08
N ALA A 105 2.43 3.44 8.83
CA ALA A 105 1.78 4.51 9.59
C ALA A 105 1.08 5.49 8.63
N GLY A 106 -0.17 5.86 8.94
CA GLY A 106 -1.02 6.71 8.11
C GLY A 106 -2.01 5.93 7.24
N ASP A 107 -1.76 4.65 6.94
CA ASP A 107 -2.70 3.83 6.17
C ASP A 107 -4.02 3.61 6.92
N GLU A 108 -3.99 3.64 8.25
CA GLU A 108 -5.20 3.60 9.10
C GLU A 108 -6.11 4.83 8.92
N ARG A 109 -5.59 5.90 8.30
CA ARG A 109 -6.29 7.15 8.02
C ARG A 109 -6.48 7.43 6.52
N ALA A 110 -6.07 6.49 5.67
CA ALA A 110 -5.97 6.72 4.23
C ALA A 110 -5.10 7.95 3.89
N GLN A 111 -3.91 8.05 4.52
CA GLN A 111 -2.86 8.98 4.12
C GLN A 111 -2.56 8.82 2.62
N SER A 112 -2.34 9.94 1.93
CA SER A 112 -1.92 9.97 0.53
C SER A 112 -0.62 10.77 0.41
N GLN A 113 0.22 10.36 -0.54
CA GLN A 113 1.39 11.10 -1.00
C GLN A 113 1.14 11.70 -2.40
N GLY A 114 -0.13 11.84 -2.79
CA GLY A 114 -0.53 12.43 -4.08
C GLY A 114 -0.07 11.62 -5.29
N GLY A 115 0.13 10.31 -5.14
CA GLY A 115 0.66 9.44 -6.19
C GLY A 115 2.19 9.52 -6.33
N ASN A 116 2.91 10.16 -5.40
CA ASN A 116 4.35 10.01 -5.31
C ASN A 116 4.67 8.68 -4.60
N ASN A 117 5.36 7.76 -5.29
CA ASN A 117 5.71 6.43 -4.75
C ASN A 117 7.17 6.34 -4.27
N ASN A 118 7.86 7.47 -4.20
CA ASN A 118 9.27 7.55 -3.83
C ASN A 118 9.57 8.87 -3.12
N THR A 119 8.91 9.12 -1.99
CA THR A 119 8.95 10.40 -1.27
C THR A 119 10.23 10.64 -0.44
N TYR A 120 11.33 9.97 -0.78
CA TYR A 120 12.57 9.96 0.01
C TYR A 120 13.18 11.36 0.28
N CYS A 121 12.93 12.32 -0.62
CA CYS A 121 13.44 13.69 -0.54
C CYS A 121 12.38 14.74 -0.18
N GLN A 122 11.17 14.30 0.21
CA GLN A 122 10.06 15.17 0.55
C GLN A 122 9.92 15.26 2.07
N ASP A 123 10.42 16.35 2.67
CA ASP A 123 10.13 16.71 4.07
C ASP A 123 9.14 17.88 4.09
N ASN A 124 7.88 17.56 3.79
CA ASN A 124 6.78 18.51 3.63
C ASN A 124 5.42 17.80 3.73
N GLU A 125 4.33 18.51 3.43
CA GLU A 125 2.95 18.03 3.52
C GLU A 125 2.66 16.78 2.68
N ILE A 126 3.50 16.43 1.70
CA ILE A 126 3.38 15.16 0.97
C ILE A 126 3.62 13.96 1.90
N THR A 127 4.56 14.06 2.84
CA THR A 127 4.97 12.94 3.71
C THR A 127 4.49 13.08 5.14
N TRP A 128 4.19 14.29 5.59
CA TRP A 128 3.70 14.50 6.95
C TRP A 128 2.33 13.85 7.14
N LEU A 129 2.17 13.15 8.26
CA LEU A 129 0.88 12.59 8.65
C LEU A 129 -0.04 13.72 9.10
N ASP A 130 -1.21 13.81 8.45
CA ASP A 130 -2.22 14.81 8.78
C ASP A 130 -3.13 14.32 9.94
N TRP A 131 -3.08 15.08 11.03
CA TRP A 131 -3.80 14.83 12.28
C TRP A 131 -4.94 15.83 12.52
N GLU A 132 -5.23 16.77 11.61
CA GLU A 132 -6.22 17.84 11.85
C GLU A 132 -7.63 17.31 12.18
N ASN A 133 -7.99 16.13 11.66
CA ASN A 133 -9.29 15.50 11.87
C ASN A 133 -9.29 14.41 12.95
N ASP A 134 -8.32 14.41 13.87
CA ASP A 134 -8.37 13.52 15.05
C ASP A 134 -9.45 13.92 16.07
N PRO A 135 -10.14 12.94 16.69
CA PRO A 135 -11.16 13.18 17.70
C PRO A 135 -10.64 13.75 19.02
#